data_AF-A0A497NB99-F1
#
_entry.id   AF-A0A497NB99-F1
#
_cell.length_a   1.000
_cell.length_b   1.000
_cell.length_c   1.000
_cell.angle_alpha   90.00
_cell.angle_beta   90.00
_cell.angle_gamma   90.00
#
_symmetry.space_group_name_H-M   'P 1'
#
loop_
_entity.id
_entity.type
_entity.pdbx_description
1 polymer ?
#
loop_
_entity_poly.entity_id
_entity_poly.type
_entity_poly.pdbx_seq_one_letter_code
_entity_poly.pdbx_strand_id
1 'polypeptide(L)'
;MEASQGQRRLLHLAIGLILLLALLFYLEGGLNPSPSPSLEELYVGVLGSEDKAEILHVPFVRQKPLYCSEASASMVLQYYGFQISQDQVHDAGFDRFENMLPFLQRYVEAEYQENFSLEEVKREIDRGNPVILRLLIDGYRHS
;
A
#
# COMPACT_ATOMS: atom_id res chain seq x y z
N MET A 1 -9.52 23.99 -50.53
CA MET A 1 -8.35 23.22 -50.97
C MET A 1 -8.54 21.78 -50.53
N GLU A 2 -8.95 20.89 -51.44
CA GLU A 2 -9.08 19.47 -51.11
C GLU A 2 -7.70 18.81 -51.10
N ALA A 3 -7.36 18.14 -50.00
CA ALA A 3 -6.12 17.37 -49.90
C ALA A 3 -6.09 16.29 -50.99
N SER A 4 -4.96 16.19 -51.70
CA SER A 4 -4.83 15.24 -52.81
C SER A 4 -5.00 13.80 -52.31
N GLN A 5 -5.45 12.90 -53.18
CA GLN A 5 -5.66 11.49 -52.86
C GLN A 5 -4.39 10.83 -52.27
N GLY A 6 -3.20 11.32 -52.64
CA GLY A 6 -1.92 10.89 -52.07
C GLY A 6 -1.72 11.36 -50.62
N GLN A 7 -2.09 12.60 -50.29
CA GLN A 7 -2.02 13.11 -48.91
C GLN A 7 -2.97 12.37 -47.97
N ARG A 8 -4.17 11.99 -48.44
CA ARG A 8 -5.12 11.19 -47.66
C ARG A 8 -4.58 9.79 -47.35
N ARG A 9 -3.94 9.13 -48.34
CA ARG A 9 -3.29 7.83 -48.14
C ARG A 9 -2.13 7.89 -47.15
N LEU A 10 -1.29 8.92 -47.23
CA LEU A 10 -0.18 9.12 -46.29
C LEU A 10 -0.67 9.34 -44.85
N LEU A 11 -1.76 10.10 -44.68
CA LEU A 11 -2.37 10.34 -43.39
C LEU A 11 -2.94 9.05 -42.77
N HIS A 12 -3.62 8.22 -43.55
CA HIS A 12 -4.13 6.93 -43.07
C HIS A 12 -3.01 5.96 -42.66
N LEU A 13 -1.91 5.93 -43.41
CA LEU A 13 -0.73 5.14 -43.05
C LEU A 13 -0.07 5.63 -41.76
N ALA A 14 0.04 6.95 -41.58
CA ALA A 14 0.58 7.54 -40.35
C ALA A 14 -0.29 7.22 -39.12
N ILE A 15 -1.62 7.33 -39.26
CA ILE A 15 -2.57 6.99 -38.18
C ILE A 15 -2.46 5.49 -37.83
N GLY A 16 -2.41 4.61 -38.84
CA GLY A 16 -2.24 3.18 -38.63
C GLY A 16 -0.94 2.84 -37.90
N LEU A 17 0.16 3.51 -38.25
CA LEU A 17 1.45 3.33 -37.57
C LEU A 17 1.41 3.82 -36.12
N ILE A 18 0.77 4.96 -35.84
CA ILE A 18 0.63 5.48 -34.47
C ILE A 18 -0.18 4.51 -33.60
N LEU A 19 -1.30 3.97 -34.13
CA LEU A 19 -2.12 3.00 -33.40
C LEU A 19 -1.37 1.69 -33.16
N LEU A 20 -0.58 1.23 -34.13
CA LEU A 20 0.27 0.05 -33.97
C LEU A 20 1.34 0.26 -32.89
N LEU A 21 2.02 1.41 -32.89
CA LEU A 21 3.02 1.74 -31.87
C LEU A 21 2.40 1.87 -30.47
N ALA A 22 1.21 2.47 -30.36
CA ALA A 22 0.48 2.55 -29.10
C ALA A 22 0.06 1.16 -28.59
N LEU A 23 -0.37 0.26 -29.49
CA LEU A 23 -0.70 -1.12 -29.14
C LEU A 23 0.53 -1.91 -28.68
N LEU A 24 1.67 -1.76 -29.36
CA LEU A 24 2.92 -2.40 -28.96
C LEU A 24 3.39 -1.89 -27.59
N PHE A 25 3.31 -0.58 -27.34
CA PHE A 25 3.65 0.00 -26.05
C PHE A 25 2.71 -0.47 -24.93
N TYR A 26 1.41 -0.63 -25.22
CA TYR A 26 0.44 -1.18 -24.27
C TYR A 26 0.71 -2.66 -23.94
N LEU A 27 1.11 -3.45 -24.95
CA LEU A 27 1.45 -4.86 -24.77
C LEU A 27 2.78 -5.07 -24.02
N GLU A 28 3.79 -4.23 -24.27
CA GLU A 28 5.06 -4.27 -23.53
C GLU A 28 4.93 -3.70 -22.10
N GLY A 29 4.13 -2.65 -21.90
CA GLY A 29 3.94 -1.99 -20.61
C GLY A 29 2.98 -2.71 -19.65
N GLY A 30 2.23 -3.71 -20.12
CA GLY A 30 1.11 -4.31 -19.37
C GLY A 30 1.41 -5.58 -18.57
N LEU A 31 2.59 -6.18 -18.67
CA LEU A 31 2.78 -7.58 -18.21
C LEU A 31 4.11 -7.90 -17.51
N ASN A 32 4.76 -6.93 -16.87
CA ASN A 32 5.82 -7.25 -15.92
C ASN A 32 5.34 -6.90 -14.50
N PRO A 33 4.47 -7.72 -13.88
CA PRO A 33 4.37 -7.67 -12.44
C PRO A 33 5.77 -7.95 -11.90
N SER A 34 6.32 -6.99 -11.16
CA SER A 34 7.53 -7.21 -10.36
C SER A 34 7.32 -8.51 -9.58
N PRO A 35 8.24 -9.48 -9.65
CA PRO A 35 8.06 -10.72 -8.91
C PRO A 35 7.92 -10.35 -7.43
N SER A 36 6.77 -10.68 -6.84
CA SER A 36 6.55 -10.50 -5.41
C SER A 36 7.66 -11.26 -4.67
N PRO A 37 8.38 -10.63 -3.73
CA PRO A 37 9.44 -11.30 -3.00
C PRO A 37 8.90 -12.57 -2.34
N SER A 38 9.70 -13.61 -2.35
CA SER A 38 9.39 -14.86 -1.64
C SER A 38 9.26 -14.60 -0.13
N LEU A 39 8.52 -15.47 0.57
CA LEU A 39 8.39 -15.36 2.02
C LEU A 39 9.76 -15.31 2.68
N GLU A 40 10.69 -16.17 2.25
CA GLU A 40 12.06 -16.24 2.73
C GLU A 40 12.86 -14.95 2.52
N GLU A 41 12.61 -14.20 1.45
CA GLU A 41 13.22 -12.88 1.21
C GLU A 41 12.62 -11.76 2.08
N LEU A 42 11.38 -11.92 2.53
CA LEU A 42 10.71 -10.97 3.42
C LEU A 42 11.15 -11.13 4.89
N TYR A 43 11.68 -12.28 5.28
CA TYR A 43 12.19 -12.51 6.64
C TYR A 43 13.63 -12.02 6.78
N VAL A 44 13.81 -10.87 7.43
CA VAL A 44 15.14 -10.39 7.85
C VAL A 44 15.54 -11.11 9.13
N GLY A 45 16.18 -12.27 8.96
CA GLY A 45 16.84 -13.01 10.04
C GLY A 45 16.02 -14.15 10.64
N VAL A 46 16.74 -15.15 11.15
CA VAL A 46 16.19 -16.21 11.98
C VAL A 46 16.31 -15.73 13.43
N LEU A 47 15.19 -15.54 14.11
CA LEU A 47 15.18 -15.34 15.56
C LEU A 47 15.93 -16.52 16.19
N GLY A 48 17.01 -16.24 16.93
CA GLY A 48 17.73 -17.27 17.65
C GLY A 48 16.80 -17.91 18.68
N SER A 49 17.08 -19.15 19.10
CA SER A 49 16.25 -19.86 20.10
C SER A 49 16.12 -19.13 21.45
N GLU A 50 16.94 -18.10 21.69
CA GLU A 50 16.87 -17.25 22.89
C GLU A 50 16.09 -15.94 22.68
N ASP A 51 15.80 -15.57 21.44
CA ASP A 51 15.02 -14.37 21.12
C ASP A 51 13.54 -14.62 21.40
N LYS A 52 13.08 -14.18 22.57
CA LYS A 52 11.64 -14.08 22.83
C LYS A 52 11.07 -12.94 21.98
N ALA A 53 10.24 -13.29 21.01
CA ALA A 53 9.42 -12.32 20.28
C ALA A 53 8.00 -12.38 20.83
N GLU A 54 7.48 -11.24 21.29
CA GLU A 54 6.07 -11.13 21.61
C GLU A 54 5.26 -11.01 20.33
N ILE A 55 4.21 -11.83 20.18
CA ILE A 55 3.28 -11.71 19.07
C ILE A 55 2.02 -11.05 19.60
N LEU A 56 1.77 -9.83 19.15
CA LEU A 56 0.54 -9.13 19.49
C LEU A 56 -0.64 -9.80 18.79
N HIS A 57 -1.70 -10.08 19.54
CA HIS A 57 -2.95 -10.63 19.01
C HIS A 57 -3.82 -9.52 18.40
N VAL A 58 -3.29 -8.81 17.42
CA VAL A 58 -4.03 -7.79 16.67
C VAL A 58 -5.12 -8.47 15.83
N PRO A 59 -6.40 -8.06 15.96
CA PRO A 59 -7.48 -8.64 15.17
C PRO A 59 -7.25 -8.46 13.67
N PHE A 60 -7.42 -9.53 12.90
CA PHE A 60 -7.33 -9.44 11.45
C PHE A 60 -8.64 -8.92 10.85
N VAL A 61 -8.55 -7.79 10.14
CA VAL A 61 -9.67 -7.23 9.37
C VAL A 61 -9.31 -7.29 7.89
N ARG A 62 -10.12 -8.00 7.10
CA ARG A 62 -9.92 -8.06 5.66
C ARG A 62 -10.11 -6.68 5.04
N GLN A 63 -9.07 -6.18 4.38
CA GLN A 63 -9.09 -4.92 3.65
C GLN A 63 -10.17 -4.91 2.55
N LYS A 64 -10.89 -3.78 2.41
CA LYS A 64 -11.72 -3.45 1.24
C LYS A 64 -10.86 -2.87 0.10
N PRO A 65 -11.30 -2.93 -1.17
CA PRO A 65 -10.53 -2.35 -2.27
C PRO A 65 -10.11 -0.91 -1.99
N LEU A 66 -8.81 -0.62 -2.08
CA LEU A 66 -8.18 0.69 -1.81
C LEU A 66 -8.18 1.15 -0.34
N TYR A 67 -8.70 0.37 0.61
CA TYR A 67 -8.84 0.78 2.02
C TYR A 67 -7.67 0.32 2.90
N CYS A 68 -6.43 0.44 2.43
CA CYS A 68 -5.27 -0.10 3.16
C CYS A 68 -5.10 0.61 4.51
N SER A 69 -5.15 1.94 4.51
CA SER A 69 -5.00 2.75 5.73
C SER A 69 -6.17 2.56 6.70
N GLU A 70 -7.39 2.47 6.19
CA GLU A 70 -8.60 2.25 6.99
C GLU A 70 -8.63 0.86 7.62
N ALA A 71 -8.16 -0.16 6.89
CA ALA A 71 -8.02 -1.52 7.41
C ALA A 71 -7.00 -1.56 8.56
N SER A 72 -5.81 -0.98 8.37
CA SER A 72 -4.78 -0.91 9.41
C SER A 72 -5.26 -0.14 10.65
N ALA A 73 -5.93 1.00 10.46
CA ALA A 73 -6.54 1.76 11.56
C ALA A 73 -7.61 0.94 12.29
N SER A 74 -8.50 0.25 11.56
CA SER A 74 -9.53 -0.61 12.14
C SER A 74 -8.94 -1.75 12.97
N MET A 75 -7.89 -2.42 12.48
CA MET A 75 -7.21 -3.51 13.20
C MET A 75 -6.58 -3.01 14.50
N VAL A 76 -5.83 -1.90 14.44
CA VAL A 76 -5.17 -1.31 15.62
C VAL A 76 -6.19 -0.83 16.64
N LEU A 77 -7.25 -0.14 16.21
CA LEU A 77 -8.28 0.35 17.13
C LEU A 77 -9.05 -0.81 17.79
N GLN A 78 -9.33 -1.89 17.06
CA GLN A 78 -9.94 -3.09 17.63
C GLN A 78 -9.03 -3.80 18.64
N TYR A 79 -7.71 -3.81 18.42
CA TYR A 79 -6.75 -4.31 19.40
C TYR A 79 -6.85 -3.57 20.74
N TYR A 80 -7.07 -2.25 20.72
CA TYR A 80 -7.31 -1.44 21.91
C TYR A 80 -8.77 -1.48 22.42
N GLY A 81 -9.63 -2.30 21.84
CA GLY A 81 -11.02 -2.50 22.28
C GLY A 81 -12.05 -1.59 21.60
N PHE A 82 -11.65 -0.75 20.64
CA PHE A 82 -12.56 0.12 19.90
C PHE A 82 -13.08 -0.56 18.63
N GLN A 83 -14.40 -0.78 18.57
CA GLN A 83 -15.06 -1.42 17.44
C GLN A 83 -15.32 -0.43 16.29
N ILE A 84 -14.23 0.04 15.65
CA ILE A 84 -14.27 1.00 14.54
C ILE A 84 -14.13 0.26 13.22
N SER A 85 -15.13 0.38 12.34
CA SER A 85 -15.12 -0.20 11.00
C SER A 85 -14.32 0.65 10.02
N GLN A 86 -13.86 0.04 8.92
CA GLN A 86 -13.18 0.77 7.85
C GLN A 86 -14.03 1.91 7.27
N ASP A 87 -15.36 1.71 7.15
CA ASP A 87 -16.27 2.74 6.66
C ASP A 87 -16.34 3.92 7.61
N GLN A 88 -16.33 3.69 8.93
CA GLN A 88 -16.33 4.79 9.91
C GLN A 88 -15.04 5.62 9.84
N VAL A 89 -13.90 4.99 9.53
CA VAL A 89 -12.63 5.71 9.29
C VAL A 89 -12.75 6.55 8.01
N HIS A 90 -13.20 5.92 6.92
CA HIS A 90 -13.32 6.54 5.61
C HIS A 90 -14.32 7.71 5.60
N ASP A 91 -15.53 7.50 6.13
CA ASP A 91 -16.62 8.49 6.20
C ASP A 91 -16.26 9.68 7.10
N ALA A 92 -15.32 9.49 8.03
CA ALA A 92 -14.76 10.57 8.84
C ALA A 92 -13.70 11.42 8.09
N GLY A 93 -13.39 11.07 6.82
CA GLY A 93 -12.46 11.79 5.95
C GLY A 93 -11.01 11.31 6.02
N PHE A 94 -10.78 10.11 6.56
CA PHE A 94 -9.45 9.55 6.78
C PHE A 94 -9.22 8.34 5.86
N ASP A 95 -8.67 8.61 4.67
CA ASP A 95 -8.61 7.67 3.55
C ASP A 95 -7.18 7.26 3.16
N ARG A 96 -6.16 7.75 3.88
CA ARG A 96 -4.75 7.50 3.57
C ARG A 96 -3.89 7.62 4.81
N PHE A 97 -2.72 6.98 4.80
CA PHE A 97 -1.79 7.02 5.92
C PHE A 97 -1.48 8.45 6.34
N GLU A 98 -1.26 9.37 5.40
CA GLU A 98 -0.83 10.75 5.68
C GLU A 98 -1.83 11.56 6.51
N ASN A 99 -3.13 11.29 6.42
CA ASN A 99 -4.13 11.99 7.22
C ASN A 99 -4.61 11.17 8.42
N MET A 100 -4.16 9.91 8.60
CA MET A 100 -4.74 8.97 9.56
C MET A 100 -4.45 9.31 11.03
N LEU A 101 -3.30 9.93 11.32
CA LEU A 101 -2.87 10.17 12.71
C LEU A 101 -3.91 10.95 13.56
N PRO A 102 -4.47 12.09 13.11
CA PRO A 102 -5.54 12.76 13.84
C PRO A 102 -6.78 11.92 14.13
N PHE A 103 -7.05 10.86 13.36
CA PHE A 103 -8.15 9.94 13.65
C PHE A 103 -7.78 8.96 14.76
N LEU A 104 -6.60 8.34 14.67
CA LEU A 104 -6.08 7.42 15.69
C LEU A 104 -5.97 8.10 17.06
N GLN A 105 -5.48 9.35 17.08
CA GLN A 105 -5.32 10.17 18.28
C GLN A 105 -6.64 10.51 19.00
N ARG A 106 -7.81 10.24 18.40
CA ARG A 106 -9.10 10.34 19.08
C ARG A 106 -9.33 9.21 20.09
N TYR A 107 -8.59 8.11 19.97
CA TYR A 107 -8.83 6.87 20.71
C TYR A 107 -7.61 6.41 21.50
N VAL A 108 -6.41 6.58 20.95
CA VAL A 108 -5.16 6.07 21.50
C VAL A 108 -4.04 7.08 21.36
N GLU A 109 -3.03 6.99 22.22
CA GLU A 109 -1.78 7.74 22.03
C GLU A 109 -1.06 7.17 20.80
N ALA A 110 -0.87 7.99 19.78
CA ALA A 110 -0.23 7.63 18.53
C ALA A 110 0.59 8.80 18.01
N GLU A 111 1.66 8.49 17.28
CA GLU A 111 2.52 9.46 16.62
C GLU A 111 3.04 8.92 15.28
N TYR A 112 3.48 9.82 14.40
CA TYR A 112 4.29 9.42 13.25
C TYR A 112 5.75 9.35 13.65
N GLN A 113 6.42 8.27 13.27
CA GLN A 113 7.85 8.12 13.45
C GLN A 113 8.53 7.89 12.09
N GLU A 114 9.45 8.78 11.73
CA GLU A 114 10.29 8.64 10.55
C GLU A 114 11.57 7.88 10.91
N ASN A 115 12.15 7.16 9.95
CA ASN A 115 13.40 6.39 10.11
C ASN A 115 13.34 5.36 11.24
N PHE A 116 12.16 4.78 11.46
CA PHE A 116 11.92 3.81 12.51
C PHE A 116 12.68 2.50 12.25
N SER A 117 13.63 2.15 13.11
CA SER A 117 14.48 0.96 12.92
C SER A 117 13.73 -0.33 13.28
N LEU A 118 14.21 -1.49 12.80
CA LEU A 118 13.62 -2.78 13.13
C LEU A 118 13.67 -3.07 14.65
N GLU A 119 14.73 -2.64 15.33
CA GLU A 119 14.87 -2.75 16.78
C GLU A 119 13.83 -1.92 17.51
N GLU A 120 13.48 -0.75 16.97
CA GLU A 120 12.44 0.10 17.55
C GLU A 120 11.04 -0.45 17.31
N VAL A 121 10.77 -0.99 16.12
CA VAL A 121 9.53 -1.73 15.82
C VAL A 121 9.38 -2.91 16.79
N LYS A 122 10.44 -3.72 16.95
CA LYS A 122 10.45 -4.83 17.92
C LYS A 122 10.17 -4.33 19.34
N ARG A 123 10.80 -3.23 19.76
CA ARG A 123 10.60 -2.66 21.09
C ARG A 123 9.15 -2.25 21.35
N GLU A 124 8.47 -1.66 20.37
CA GLU A 124 7.05 -1.31 20.52
C GLU A 124 6.16 -2.57 20.59
N ILE A 125 6.44 -3.56 19.75
CA ILE A 125 5.76 -4.86 19.80
C ILE A 125 5.95 -5.55 21.16
N ASP A 126 7.19 -5.62 21.67
CA ASP A 126 7.53 -6.21 22.98
C ASP A 126 6.96 -5.37 24.16
N ARG A 127 6.43 -4.16 23.90
CA ARG A 127 5.73 -3.32 24.89
C ARG A 127 4.21 -3.43 24.81
N GLY A 128 3.67 -4.23 23.89
CA GLY A 128 2.22 -4.33 23.68
C GLY A 128 1.66 -3.31 22.69
N ASN A 129 2.49 -2.56 21.97
CA ASN A 129 2.07 -1.48 21.09
C ASN A 129 2.13 -1.92 19.61
N PRO A 130 0.98 -2.09 18.92
CA PRO A 130 0.98 -2.39 17.49
C PRO A 130 1.47 -1.20 16.67
N VAL A 131 2.18 -1.50 15.58
CA VAL A 131 2.77 -0.50 14.68
C VAL A 131 2.10 -0.61 13.30
N ILE A 132 1.70 0.53 12.73
CA ILE A 132 1.28 0.62 11.32
C ILE A 132 2.49 1.04 10.50
N LEU A 133 2.92 0.21 9.56
CA LEU A 133 4.09 0.48 8.72
C LEU A 133 3.67 1.14 7.40
N ARG A 134 4.37 2.20 7.00
CA ARG A 134 4.22 2.80 5.68
C ARG A 134 5.30 2.24 4.75
N LEU A 135 4.88 1.44 3.78
CA LEU A 135 5.77 0.75 2.83
C LEU A 135 5.68 1.37 1.44
N LEU A 136 6.79 1.34 0.71
CA LEU A 136 6.85 1.66 -0.72
C LEU A 136 7.18 0.36 -1.48
N ILE A 137 6.21 -0.16 -2.23
CA ILE A 137 6.33 -1.41 -2.99
C ILE A 137 6.04 -1.07 -4.45
N ASP A 138 6.98 -1.36 -5.35
CA ASP A 138 6.86 -1.09 -6.80
C ASP A 138 6.41 0.35 -7.15
N GLY A 139 6.83 1.34 -6.35
CA GLY A 139 6.47 2.74 -6.53
C GLY A 139 5.11 3.15 -5.95
N TYR A 140 4.36 2.21 -5.37
CA TYR A 140 3.08 2.46 -4.70
C TYR A 140 3.24 2.45 -3.19
N ARG A 141 2.53 3.37 -2.53
CA ARG A 141 2.54 3.47 -1.06
C ARG A 141 1.45 2.59 -0.46
N HIS A 142 1.85 1.73 0.46
CA HIS A 142 1.00 0.81 1.20
C HIS A 142 1.10 1.06 2.70
N SER A 143 0.05 0.71 3.42
CA SER A 143 -0.04 0.82 4.88
C SER A 143 -0.92 -0.29 5.43
#